data_AF-A0ABD3U3S1-F1
#
_entry.id   AF-A0ABD3U3S1-F1
#
_cell.length_a   1.000
_cell.length_b   1.000
_cell.length_c   1.000
_cell.angle_alpha   90.00
_cell.angle_beta   90.00
_cell.angle_gamma   90.00
#
_symmetry.space_group_name_H-M   'P 1'
#
loop_
_entity.id
_entity.type
_entity.pdbx_description
1 polymer ?
#
loop_
_entity_poly.entity_id
_entity_poly.type
_entity_poly.pdbx_seq_one_letter_code
_entity_poly.pdbx_strand_id
1 'polypeptide(L)'
;MAEDIRGPHAVTSEEIDIDTVRVVLIIPGLEVEKRFLGSNHPKKGTVVDVQFGDSTLEVKADVKDKKGQIIKYEFKVRQLPGPINKDRCKTEYKKEQIILTLVKNEDFRNSWAVVLSKNGLEQAEDD
;
A
#
# COMPACT_ATOMS: atom_id res chain seq x y z
N MET A 1 20.74 -16.56 9.72
CA MET A 1 19.74 -15.95 10.63
C MET A 1 18.63 -15.44 9.74
N ALA A 2 17.38 -15.87 9.95
CA ALA A 2 16.25 -15.38 9.17
C ALA A 2 15.99 -13.92 9.55
N GLU A 3 15.79 -13.04 8.57
CA GLU A 3 15.35 -11.68 8.84
C GLU A 3 13.89 -11.71 9.30
N ASP A 4 13.57 -11.04 10.42
CA ASP A 4 12.20 -10.90 10.92
C ASP A 4 11.45 -9.86 10.05
N ILE A 5 10.73 -10.34 9.04
CA ILE A 5 9.89 -9.51 8.15
C ILE A 5 8.46 -9.56 8.65
N ARG A 6 7.88 -8.39 8.90
CA ARG A 6 6.53 -8.24 9.48
C ARG A 6 5.50 -7.84 8.43
N GLY A 7 4.25 -8.23 8.65
CA GLY A 7 3.13 -7.60 7.93
C GLY A 7 2.80 -6.22 8.51
N PRO A 8 2.08 -5.36 7.76
CA PRO A 8 1.48 -4.15 8.33
C PRO A 8 0.61 -4.50 9.54
N HIS A 9 0.52 -3.59 10.51
CA HIS A 9 -0.29 -3.80 11.70
C HIS A 9 -1.78 -3.90 11.36
N ALA A 10 -2.20 -3.11 10.38
CA ALA A 10 -3.54 -3.16 9.80
C ALA A 10 -3.48 -2.73 8.34
N VAL A 11 -4.42 -3.25 7.56
CA VAL A 11 -4.65 -2.89 6.17
C VAL A 11 -6.12 -2.58 6.03
N THR A 12 -6.44 -1.40 5.50
CA THR A 12 -7.81 -1.07 5.12
C THR A 12 -7.85 -0.72 3.64
N SER A 13 -8.98 -1.02 3.02
CA SER A 13 -9.24 -0.72 1.62
C SER A 13 -10.68 -0.25 1.44
N GLU A 14 -10.87 0.83 0.71
CA GLU A 14 -12.18 1.41 0.44
C GLU A 14 -12.25 1.86 -1.02
N GLU A 15 -13.38 1.60 -1.67
CA GLU A 15 -13.69 2.21 -2.96
C GLU A 15 -14.16 3.65 -2.71
N ILE A 16 -13.41 4.62 -3.24
CA ILE A 16 -13.71 6.06 -3.06
C ILE A 16 -14.68 6.53 -4.13
N ASP A 17 -14.50 6.02 -5.35
CA ASP A 17 -15.38 6.25 -6.50
C ASP A 17 -15.29 5.05 -7.44
N ILE A 18 -16.00 5.12 -8.58
CA ILE A 18 -16.08 3.99 -9.51
C ILE A 18 -14.71 3.56 -10.07
N ASP A 19 -13.75 4.49 -10.17
CA ASP A 19 -12.44 4.28 -10.79
C ASP A 19 -11.32 4.13 -9.74
N THR A 20 -11.57 4.47 -8.48
CA THR A 20 -10.50 4.68 -7.50
C THR A 20 -10.75 3.88 -6.22
N VAL A 21 -9.71 3.14 -5.81
CA VAL A 21 -9.66 2.43 -4.53
C VAL A 21 -8.52 2.98 -3.70
N ARG A 22 -8.80 3.31 -2.45
CA ARG A 22 -7.81 3.75 -1.48
C ARG A 22 -7.43 2.60 -0.57
N VAL A 23 -6.13 2.38 -0.41
CA VAL A 23 -5.55 1.39 0.50
C VAL A 23 -4.71 2.12 1.54
N VAL A 24 -4.88 1.77 2.80
CA VAL A 24 -4.08 2.33 3.90
C VAL A 24 -3.39 1.19 4.64
N LEU A 25 -2.07 1.23 4.65
CA LEU A 25 -1.23 0.30 5.41
C LEU A 25 -0.74 1.02 6.67
N ILE A 26 -1.01 0.44 7.84
CA ILE A 26 -0.49 0.94 9.11
C ILE A 26 0.89 0.33 9.36
N ILE A 27 1.92 1.16 9.29
CA ILE A 27 3.33 0.78 9.48
C ILE A 27 3.87 1.51 10.74
N PRO A 28 3.82 0.87 11.92
CA PRO A 28 4.29 1.48 13.15
C PRO A 28 5.75 1.91 13.06
N GLY A 29 6.03 3.17 13.45
CA GLY A 29 7.37 3.74 13.39
C GLY A 29 7.72 4.43 12.06
N LEU A 30 6.84 4.41 11.05
CA LEU A 30 7.03 5.22 9.85
C LEU A 30 6.92 6.71 10.21
N GLU A 31 8.05 7.41 10.19
CA GLU A 31 8.10 8.86 10.35
C GLU A 31 8.17 9.55 8.98
N VAL A 32 7.44 10.66 8.86
CA VAL A 32 7.43 11.48 7.65
C VAL A 32 7.98 12.87 7.93
N GLU A 33 8.56 13.49 6.90
CA GLU A 33 8.96 14.89 6.87
C GLU A 33 8.23 15.60 5.72
N LYS A 34 7.86 16.85 5.96
CA LYS A 34 7.35 17.73 4.91
C LYS A 34 8.52 18.31 4.13
N ARG A 35 8.50 18.20 2.81
CA ARG A 35 9.42 18.99 1.98
C ARG A 35 8.84 20.40 1.79
N PHE A 36 9.73 21.39 1.69
CA PHE A 36 9.43 22.83 1.74
C PHE A 36 8.41 23.32 0.68
N LEU A 37 8.12 22.52 -0.35
CA LEU A 37 7.16 22.81 -1.42
C LEU A 37 6.32 21.58 -1.83
N GLY A 38 6.19 20.54 -1.00
CA GLY A 38 5.71 19.24 -1.49
C GLY A 38 5.02 18.32 -0.50
N SER A 39 4.65 17.15 -1.03
CA SER A 39 4.08 16.01 -0.31
C SER A 39 4.98 15.55 0.85
N ASN A 40 4.38 14.85 1.81
CA ASN A 40 5.14 14.17 2.85
C ASN A 40 6.03 13.09 2.21
N HIS A 41 7.24 12.95 2.74
CA HIS A 41 8.15 11.87 2.37
C HIS A 41 8.60 11.11 3.63
N PRO A 42 8.97 9.83 3.52
CA PRO A 42 9.61 9.11 4.62
C PRO A 42 10.88 9.84 5.06
N LYS A 43 11.10 9.94 6.37
CA LYS A 43 12.32 10.55 6.91
C LYS A 43 13.58 9.82 6.46
N LYS A 44 14.71 10.54 6.42
CA LYS A 44 16.04 9.98 6.10
C LYS A 44 16.32 8.70 6.88
N GLY A 45 16.67 7.63 6.17
CA GLY A 45 16.96 6.32 6.74
C GLY A 45 15.74 5.41 6.90
N THR A 46 14.55 5.86 6.46
CA THR A 46 13.40 5.01 6.16
C THR A 46 13.38 4.75 4.66
N VAL A 47 13.25 3.49 4.25
CA VAL A 47 13.10 3.10 2.85
C VAL A 47 11.68 2.59 2.67
N VAL A 48 10.96 3.10 1.68
CA VAL A 48 9.66 2.56 1.27
C VAL A 48 9.72 2.33 -0.22
N ASP A 49 9.47 1.11 -0.65
CA ASP A 49 9.34 0.70 -2.04
C ASP A 49 7.90 0.24 -2.29
N VAL A 50 7.28 0.77 -3.33
CA VAL A 50 5.91 0.43 -3.73
C VAL A 50 5.93 0.09 -5.20
N GLN A 51 5.46 -1.11 -5.52
CA GLN A 51 5.40 -1.62 -6.88
C GLN A 51 3.95 -1.97 -7.22
N PHE A 52 3.45 -1.32 -8.27
CA PHE A 52 2.14 -1.61 -8.87
C PHE A 52 2.34 -2.49 -10.09
N GLY A 53 1.75 -3.68 -10.07
CA GLY A 53 1.60 -4.51 -11.26
C GLY A 53 0.24 -4.25 -11.92
N ASP A 54 -0.07 -5.02 -12.97
CA ASP A 54 -1.34 -4.84 -13.69
C ASP A 54 -2.54 -5.28 -12.83
N SER A 55 -2.37 -6.31 -11.99
CA SER A 55 -3.35 -6.77 -11.00
C SER A 55 -2.71 -7.12 -9.66
N THR A 56 -1.52 -6.59 -9.38
CA THR A 56 -0.73 -6.93 -8.18
C THR A 56 -0.26 -5.68 -7.47
N LEU A 57 0.05 -5.82 -6.18
CA LEU A 57 0.61 -4.73 -5.37
C LEU A 57 1.66 -5.31 -4.42
N GLU A 58 2.84 -4.70 -4.37
CA GLU A 58 3.88 -5.03 -3.39
C GLU A 58 4.37 -3.76 -2.70
N VAL A 59 4.46 -3.80 -1.38
CA VAL A 59 4.99 -2.73 -0.54
C VAL A 59 6.03 -3.29 0.40
N LYS A 60 7.21 -2.70 0.40
CA LYS A 60 8.29 -2.99 1.35
C LYS A 60 8.64 -1.72 2.09
N ALA A 61 8.81 -1.80 3.41
CA ALA A 61 9.19 -0.67 4.22
C ALA A 61 10.19 -1.05 5.31
N ASP A 62 11.32 -0.37 5.32
CA ASP A 62 12.34 -0.48 6.35
C ASP A 62 12.25 0.76 7.25
N VAL A 63 11.72 0.59 8.46
CA VAL A 63 11.55 1.68 9.44
C VAL A 63 12.48 1.50 10.63
N LYS A 64 12.95 2.59 11.21
CA LYS A 64 13.77 2.54 12.42
C LYS A 64 12.89 2.57 13.67
N ASP A 65 13.15 1.66 14.60
CA ASP A 65 12.53 1.69 15.92
C ASP A 65 13.17 2.77 16.82
N LYS A 66 12.64 2.93 18.04
CA LYS A 66 13.16 3.89 19.03
C LYS A 66 14.60 3.62 19.46
N LYS A 67 15.13 2.42 19.22
CA LYS A 67 16.50 2.00 19.52
C LYS A 67 17.42 2.11 18.29
N GLY A 68 16.90 2.59 17.16
CA GLY A 68 17.62 2.72 15.89
C GLY A 68 17.76 1.41 15.09
N GLN A 69 17.10 0.34 15.51
CA GLN A 69 17.09 -0.94 14.79
C GLN A 69 16.14 -0.87 13.60
N ILE A 70 16.51 -1.48 12.47
CA ILE A 70 15.66 -1.56 11.29
C ILE A 70 14.63 -2.67 11.50
N ILE A 71 13.35 -2.33 11.39
CA ILE A 71 12.23 -3.26 11.31
C ILE A 71 11.76 -3.27 9.86
N LYS A 72 11.73 -4.46 9.26
CA LYS A 72 11.27 -4.67 7.89
C LYS A 72 9.79 -5.02 7.87
N TYR A 73 9.05 -4.39 6.99
CA TYR A 73 7.65 -4.67 6.72
C TYR A 73 7.47 -5.04 5.25
N GLU A 74 6.64 -6.03 5.00
CA GLU A 74 6.25 -6.45 3.66
C GLU A 74 4.74 -6.67 3.58
N PHE A 75 4.13 -6.15 2.52
CA PHE A 75 2.74 -6.38 2.16
C PHE A 75 2.66 -6.69 0.68
N LYS A 76 2.00 -7.80 0.34
CA LYS A 76 1.87 -8.26 -1.04
C LYS A 76 0.44 -8.69 -1.30
N VAL A 77 -0.11 -8.21 -2.41
CA VAL A 77 -1.36 -8.66 -3.02
C VAL A 77 -1.00 -9.27 -4.36
N ARG A 78 -1.27 -10.57 -4.51
CA ARG A 78 -0.95 -11.33 -5.72
C ARG A 78 -2.02 -11.17 -6.79
N GLN A 79 -3.27 -10.99 -6.38
CA GLN A 79 -4.39 -10.83 -7.28
C GLN A 79 -5.40 -9.82 -6.70
N LEU A 80 -5.43 -8.63 -7.29
CA LEU A 80 -6.47 -7.63 -7.04
C LEU A 80 -7.82 -8.07 -7.65
N PRO A 81 -8.95 -7.50 -7.20
CA PRO A 81 -10.28 -7.77 -7.78
C PRO A 81 -10.41 -7.46 -9.28
N GLY A 82 -9.48 -6.68 -9.82
CA GLY A 82 -9.39 -6.38 -11.24
C GLY A 82 -8.11 -5.61 -11.58
N PRO A 83 -7.90 -5.32 -12.87
CA PRO A 83 -6.70 -4.64 -13.33
C PRO A 83 -6.68 -3.15 -12.94
N ILE A 84 -5.48 -2.63 -12.70
CA ILE A 84 -5.21 -1.23 -12.37
C ILE A 84 -4.33 -0.57 -13.44
N ASN A 85 -4.48 0.75 -13.59
CA ASN A 85 -3.57 1.60 -14.34
C ASN A 85 -2.41 2.03 -13.43
N LYS A 86 -1.32 1.26 -13.44
CA LYS A 86 -0.14 1.48 -12.59
C LYS A 86 0.49 2.86 -12.73
N ASP A 87 0.45 3.46 -13.93
CA ASP A 87 1.02 4.79 -14.19
C ASP A 87 0.21 5.92 -13.55
N ARG A 88 -1.07 5.65 -13.24
CA ARG A 88 -1.97 6.60 -12.56
C ARG A 88 -2.11 6.33 -11.06
N CYS A 89 -1.61 5.19 -10.58
CA CYS A 89 -1.58 4.88 -9.16
C CYS A 89 -0.64 5.83 -8.41
N LYS A 90 -0.96 6.12 -7.16
CA LYS A 90 -0.19 7.07 -6.34
C LYS A 90 0.11 6.51 -4.98
N THR A 91 1.24 6.96 -4.43
CA THR A 91 1.65 6.67 -3.06
C THR A 91 1.80 7.98 -2.31
N GLU A 92 1.15 8.07 -1.16
CA GLU A 92 1.23 9.17 -0.21
C GLU A 92 1.63 8.64 1.15
N TYR A 93 2.31 9.49 1.92
CA TYR A 93 2.81 9.12 3.24
C TYR A 93 2.19 9.99 4.33
N LYS A 94 1.77 9.37 5.42
CA LYS A 94 1.47 10.07 6.68
C LYS A 94 2.22 9.36 7.80
N LYS A 95 2.28 9.99 8.97
CA LYS A 95 2.87 9.34 10.15
C LYS A 95 2.19 7.98 10.36
N GLU A 96 3.02 6.94 10.45
CA GLU A 96 2.61 5.54 10.62
C GLU A 96 1.76 4.95 9.49
N GLN A 97 1.64 5.64 8.34
CA GLN A 97 0.74 5.22 7.26
C GLN A 97 1.37 5.36 5.89
N ILE A 98 1.24 4.30 5.09
CA ILE A 98 1.40 4.34 3.64
C ILE A 98 -0.01 4.33 3.05
N ILE A 99 -0.34 5.34 2.26
CA ILE A 99 -1.63 5.48 1.60
C ILE A 99 -1.40 5.28 0.12
N LEU A 100 -2.08 4.30 -0.45
CA LEU A 100 -2.04 3.99 -1.86
C LEU A 100 -3.36 4.34 -2.49
N THR A 101 -3.31 5.00 -3.63
CA THR A 101 -4.47 5.24 -4.49
C THR A 101 -4.31 4.36 -5.71
N LEU A 102 -5.11 3.31 -5.78
CA LEU A 102 -5.20 2.41 -6.92
C LEU A 102 -6.22 2.99 -7.88
N VAL A 103 -5.83 3.17 -9.14
CA VAL A 103 -6.72 3.60 -10.22
C VAL A 103 -7.03 2.39 -11.06
N LYS A 104 -8.30 1.98 -11.14
CA LYS A 104 -8.75 0.86 -11.99
C LYS A 104 -8.50 1.19 -13.45
N ASN A 105 -8.33 0.15 -14.26
CA ASN A 105 -8.25 0.32 -15.70
C ASN A 105 -9.61 0.80 -16.27
N GLU A 106 -9.60 1.63 -17.32
CA GLU A 106 -10.80 2.34 -17.82
C GLU A 106 -11.87 1.38 -18.37
N ASP A 107 -11.43 0.22 -18.85
CA ASP A 107 -12.28 -0.88 -19.32
C ASP A 107 -12.90 -1.70 -18.17
N PHE A 108 -12.43 -1.51 -16.93
CA PHE A 108 -12.89 -2.22 -15.75
C PHE A 108 -13.64 -1.29 -14.79
N ARG A 109 -14.92 -1.03 -15.09
CA ARG A 109 -15.80 -0.17 -14.28
C ARG A 109 -16.64 -0.91 -13.24
N ASN A 110 -16.32 -2.16 -12.96
CA ASN A 110 -17.04 -2.91 -11.92
C ASN A 110 -16.67 -2.37 -10.54
N SER A 111 -17.68 -2.18 -9.69
CA SER A 111 -17.47 -1.81 -8.30
C SER A 111 -16.76 -2.95 -7.56
N TRP A 112 -15.71 -2.61 -6.83
CA TRP A 112 -14.98 -3.47 -5.93
C TRP A 112 -15.56 -3.41 -4.51
N ALA A 113 -16.46 -2.47 -4.20
CA ALA A 113 -16.96 -2.23 -2.83
C ALA A 113 -17.44 -3.51 -2.13
N VAL A 114 -18.23 -4.34 -2.83
CA VAL A 114 -18.73 -5.61 -2.29
C VAL A 114 -17.58 -6.58 -2.03
N VAL A 115 -16.64 -6.73 -2.97
CA VAL A 115 -15.51 -7.65 -2.85
C VAL A 115 -14.57 -7.22 -1.72
N LEU A 116 -14.23 -5.93 -1.65
CA LEU A 116 -13.40 -5.36 -0.60
C LEU A 116 -14.00 -5.56 0.78
N SER A 117 -15.33 -5.42 0.93
CA SER A 117 -16.01 -5.63 2.21
C SER A 117 -15.97 -7.08 2.71
N LYS A 118 -15.87 -8.05 1.80
CA LYS A 118 -15.90 -9.49 2.13
C LYS A 118 -14.51 -10.07 2.27
N ASN A 119 -13.61 -9.74 1.34
CA ASN A 119 -12.33 -10.43 1.14
C ASN A 119 -11.12 -9.48 1.30
N GLY A 120 -11.35 -8.17 1.41
CA GLY A 120 -10.28 -7.19 1.29
C GLY A 120 -9.70 -7.14 -0.13
N LEU A 121 -8.40 -6.85 -0.24
CA LEU A 121 -7.72 -6.67 -1.52
C LEU A 121 -7.32 -7.98 -2.21
N GLU A 122 -6.88 -8.99 -1.45
CA GLU A 122 -6.40 -10.25 -2.01
C GLU A 122 -7.57 -11.13 -2.44
N GLN A 123 -7.54 -11.58 -3.69
CA GLN A 123 -8.50 -12.55 -4.22
C GLN A 123 -7.86 -13.93 -4.27
N ALA A 124 -8.67 -14.97 -4.11
CA ALA A 124 -8.23 -16.31 -4.45
C ALA A 124 -7.88 -16.34 -5.95
N GLU A 125 -6.75 -16.98 -6.29
CA GLU A 125 -6.51 -17.40 -7.66
C GLU A 125 -7.62 -18.42 -8.00
N ASP A 126 -8.44 -18.13 -9.02
CA ASP A 126 -9.39 -19.11 -9.53
C ASP A 126 -8.56 -20.20 -10.24
N ASP A 127 -8.45 -21.38 -9.60
CA ASP A 127 -7.84 -22.60 -10.15
C ASP A 127 -8.62 -23.18 -11.35
#